data_AF-A0A3B3SWE7-F1
#
_entry.id   AF-A0A3B3SWE7-F1
#
_cell.length_a   1.000
_cell.length_b   1.000
_cell.length_c   1.000
_cell.angle_alpha   90.00
_cell.angle_beta   90.00
_cell.angle_gamma   90.00
#
_symmetry.space_group_name_H-M   'P 1'
#
loop_
_entity.id
_entity.type
_entity.pdbx_description
1 polymer ?
#
loop_
_entity_poly.entity_id
_entity_poly.type
_entity_poly.pdbx_seq_one_letter_code
_entity_poly.pdbx_strand_id
1 'polypeptide(L)'
;MNGSLSPQRLVLETLSKLSIQDNNVDLILATPPFSRLEKLYGSLVRLVGERKVPVCREMAVVLLANLAQGDSLAARTIAMQKGSVGNLLGFLEDSLAAAQFQQSPGALLQSQGAPFEPSSADMMRRAARALHAMARLEENRSEFTLYESRLLDLSVSPLMNSLVSHVICDVLFLIGQS
;
A
#
# COMPACT_ATOMS: atom_id res chain seq x y z
N MET A 1 4.93 28.39 -0.86
CA MET A 1 3.93 27.76 0.03
C MET A 1 2.54 27.95 -0.59
N ASN A 2 2.10 27.06 -1.48
CA ASN A 2 0.71 27.00 -1.92
C ASN A 2 0.27 25.54 -1.80
N GLY A 3 -0.13 25.15 -0.59
CA GLY A 3 -0.81 23.88 -0.38
C GLY A 3 -2.14 23.94 -1.12
N SER A 4 -2.24 23.28 -2.26
CA SER A 4 -3.51 23.12 -2.97
C SER A 4 -4.40 22.17 -2.18
N LEU A 5 -5.10 22.72 -1.19
CA LEU A 5 -6.25 22.09 -0.56
C LEU A 5 -7.33 21.91 -1.63
N SER A 6 -7.33 20.76 -2.29
CA SER A 6 -8.39 20.37 -3.21
C SER A 6 -9.50 19.63 -2.43
N PRO A 7 -10.75 19.69 -2.91
CA PRO A 7 -11.83 18.87 -2.35
C PRO A 7 -11.46 17.38 -2.29
N GLN A 8 -10.74 16.89 -3.29
CA GLN A 8 -10.28 15.50 -3.34
C GLN A 8 -9.31 15.17 -2.19
N ARG A 9 -8.38 16.07 -1.87
CA ARG A 9 -7.43 15.84 -0.77
C ARG A 9 -8.12 15.84 0.58
N LEU A 10 -9.10 16.72 0.78
CA LEU A 10 -9.92 16.74 1.99
C LEU A 10 -10.72 15.44 2.15
N VAL A 11 -11.39 14.98 1.09
CA VAL A 11 -12.13 13.71 1.14
C VAL A 11 -11.21 12.52 1.37
N LEU A 12 -10.02 12.49 0.76
CA LEU A 12 -9.03 11.44 0.99
C LEU A 12 -8.59 11.40 2.46
N GLU A 13 -8.30 12.56 3.06
CA GLU A 13 -7.97 12.66 4.47
C GLU A 13 -9.14 12.23 5.37
N THR A 14 -10.37 12.63 5.06
CA THR A 14 -11.56 12.20 5.80
C THR A 14 -11.78 10.69 5.72
N LEU A 15 -11.75 10.12 4.52
CA LEU A 15 -11.96 8.69 4.32
C LEU A 15 -10.87 7.84 4.96
N SER A 16 -9.60 8.24 4.83
CA SER A 16 -8.48 7.54 5.49
C SER A 16 -8.66 7.51 7.01
N LYS A 17 -9.07 8.63 7.64
CA LYS A 17 -9.35 8.67 9.08
C LYS A 17 -10.58 7.85 9.47
N LEU A 18 -11.68 7.94 8.71
CA LEU A 18 -12.90 7.16 8.98
C LEU A 18 -12.61 5.65 8.90
N SER A 19 -11.84 5.22 7.89
CA SER A 19 -11.51 3.82 7.65
C SER A 19 -10.65 3.16 8.73
N ILE A 20 -10.17 3.91 9.73
CA ILE A 20 -9.46 3.34 10.88
C ILE A 20 -10.39 2.48 11.74
N GLN A 21 -11.70 2.75 11.74
CA GLN A 21 -12.68 1.97 12.48
C GLN A 21 -13.43 1.01 11.54
N ASP A 22 -13.47 -0.27 11.91
CA ASP A 22 -14.10 -1.33 11.09
C ASP A 22 -15.57 -1.04 10.78
N ASN A 23 -16.34 -0.57 11.77
CA ASN A 23 -17.74 -0.18 11.55
C ASN A 23 -17.91 0.87 10.43
N ASN A 24 -16.96 1.79 10.30
CA ASN A 24 -17.01 2.80 9.22
C ASN A 24 -16.60 2.18 7.88
N VAL A 25 -15.68 1.22 7.88
CA VAL A 25 -15.31 0.47 6.68
C VAL A 25 -16.53 -0.28 6.15
N ASP A 26 -17.29 -0.95 7.00
CA ASP A 26 -18.53 -1.64 6.62
C ASP A 26 -19.54 -0.67 5.98
N LEU A 27 -19.74 0.51 6.59
CA LEU A 27 -20.63 1.54 6.05
C LEU A 27 -20.14 2.10 4.70
N ILE A 28 -18.83 2.31 4.54
CA ILE A 28 -18.24 2.77 3.28
C ILE A 28 -18.47 1.72 2.18
N LEU A 29 -18.21 0.44 2.48
CA LEU A 29 -18.35 -0.66 1.54
C LEU A 29 -19.80 -0.98 1.20
N ALA A 30 -20.74 -0.70 2.11
CA ALA A 30 -22.18 -0.81 1.88
C ALA A 30 -22.76 0.34 1.02
N THR A 31 -21.97 1.36 0.66
CA THR A 31 -22.47 2.54 -0.06
C THR A 31 -22.78 2.22 -1.53
N PRO A 32 -24.04 2.31 -1.99
CA PRO A 32 -24.38 2.12 -3.40
C PRO A 32 -24.07 3.36 -4.26
N PRO A 33 -23.89 3.22 -5.58
CA PRO A 33 -23.71 1.96 -6.31
C PRO A 33 -22.26 1.44 -6.20
N PHE A 34 -22.07 0.11 -6.27
CA PHE A 34 -20.76 -0.53 -6.15
C PHE A 34 -19.72 0.00 -7.15
N SER A 35 -20.15 0.41 -8.35
CA SER A 35 -19.28 1.00 -9.38
C SER A 35 -18.58 2.30 -8.95
N ARG A 36 -19.08 2.97 -7.91
CA ARG A 36 -18.37 4.09 -7.26
C ARG A 36 -17.13 3.60 -6.52
N LEU A 37 -17.22 2.47 -5.82
CA LEU A 37 -16.10 1.87 -5.08
C LEU A 37 -15.03 1.38 -6.04
N GLU A 38 -15.40 0.75 -7.16
CA GLU A 38 -14.44 0.36 -8.21
C GLU A 38 -13.61 1.56 -8.70
N LYS A 39 -14.27 2.69 -8.99
CA LYS A 39 -13.61 3.94 -9.39
C LYS A 39 -12.74 4.54 -8.28
N LEU A 40 -13.18 4.42 -7.03
CA LEU A 40 -12.39 4.84 -5.87
C LEU A 40 -11.12 3.99 -5.77
N TYR A 41 -11.20 2.67 -5.85
CA TYR A 41 -10.05 1.77 -5.79
C TYR A 41 -9.02 2.08 -6.89
N GLY A 42 -9.46 2.23 -8.14
CA GLY A 42 -8.57 2.62 -9.23
C GLY A 42 -7.89 3.98 -9.00
N SER A 43 -8.62 4.95 -8.41
CA SER A 43 -8.05 6.25 -8.04
C SER A 43 -7.01 6.13 -6.92
N LEU A 44 -7.25 5.29 -5.91
CA LEU A 44 -6.32 5.05 -4.82
C LEU A 44 -5.06 4.33 -5.29
N VAL A 45 -5.19 3.28 -6.11
CA VAL A 45 -4.05 2.56 -6.71
C VAL A 45 -3.17 3.51 -7.51
N ARG A 46 -3.78 4.43 -8.28
CA ARG A 46 -3.04 5.47 -9.00
C ARG A 46 -2.29 6.41 -8.05
N LEU A 47 -2.91 6.83 -6.94
CA LEU A 47 -2.26 7.67 -5.92
C LEU A 47 -1.10 6.95 -5.23
N VAL A 48 -1.19 5.64 -4.98
CA VAL A 48 -0.06 4.85 -4.45
C VAL A 48 1.11 4.82 -5.43
N GLY A 49 0.84 4.79 -6.73
CA GLY A 49 1.88 4.89 -7.77
C GLY A 49 2.46 6.31 -7.95
N GLU A 50 1.77 7.33 -7.45
CA GLU A 50 2.20 8.73 -7.58
C GLU A 50 3.18 9.13 -6.48
N ARG A 51 4.46 9.20 -6.83
CA ARG A 51 5.52 9.53 -5.88
C ARG A 51 5.69 11.03 -5.58
N LYS A 52 4.93 11.89 -6.27
CA LYS A 52 5.08 13.37 -6.19
C LYS A 52 4.54 13.96 -4.88
N VAL A 53 3.52 13.34 -4.29
CA VAL A 53 2.86 13.85 -3.09
C VAL A 53 2.82 12.75 -2.02
N PRO A 54 3.89 12.63 -1.19
CA PRO A 54 4.04 11.54 -0.23
C PRO A 54 2.84 11.37 0.71
N VAL A 55 2.29 12.48 1.22
CA VAL A 55 1.13 12.46 2.13
C VAL A 55 -0.10 11.83 1.47
N CYS A 56 -0.40 12.18 0.21
CA CYS A 56 -1.55 11.59 -0.49
C CYS A 56 -1.31 10.10 -0.79
N ARG A 57 -0.07 9.74 -1.10
CA ARG A 57 0.35 8.36 -1.32
C ARG A 57 0.11 7.51 -0.06
N GLU A 58 0.55 8.00 1.10
CA GLU A 58 0.35 7.33 2.39
C GLU A 58 -1.13 7.22 2.76
N MET A 59 -1.92 8.28 2.61
CA MET A 59 -3.37 8.22 2.85
C MET A 59 -4.06 7.19 1.95
N ALA A 60 -3.62 7.06 0.69
CA ALA A 60 -4.14 6.04 -0.22
C ALA A 60 -3.78 4.62 0.22
N VAL A 61 -2.55 4.39 0.72
CA VAL A 61 -2.15 3.10 1.31
C VAL A 61 -2.99 2.77 2.54
N VAL A 62 -3.22 3.73 3.45
CA VAL A 62 -4.08 3.52 4.63
C VAL A 62 -5.46 3.06 4.20
N LEU A 63 -6.07 3.79 3.27
CA LEU A 63 -7.44 3.53 2.84
C LEU A 63 -7.55 2.19 2.09
N LEU A 64 -6.61 1.87 1.18
CA LEU A 64 -6.58 0.57 0.51
C LEU A 64 -6.42 -0.59 1.49
N ALA A 65 -5.51 -0.45 2.47
CA ALA A 65 -5.29 -1.49 3.47
C ALA A 65 -6.54 -1.75 4.30
N ASN A 66 -7.21 -0.70 4.78
CA ASN A 66 -8.42 -0.86 5.60
C ASN A 66 -9.58 -1.44 4.78
N LEU A 67 -9.81 -0.95 3.55
CA LEU A 67 -10.89 -1.44 2.68
C LEU A 67 -10.66 -2.90 2.25
N ALA A 68 -9.43 -3.27 1.89
CA ALA A 68 -9.11 -4.67 1.53
C ALA A 68 -9.24 -5.61 2.73
N GLN A 69 -8.90 -5.18 3.94
CA GLN A 69 -9.07 -6.01 5.14
C GLN A 69 -10.53 -6.14 5.60
N GLY A 70 -11.37 -5.14 5.31
CA GLY A 70 -12.77 -5.12 5.73
C GLY A 70 -13.66 -6.10 5.00
N ASP A 71 -13.40 -6.39 3.72
CA ASP A 71 -14.25 -7.27 2.93
C ASP A 71 -13.51 -7.99 1.80
N SER A 72 -13.90 -9.24 1.56
CA SER A 72 -13.37 -10.09 0.50
C SER A 72 -13.66 -9.57 -0.92
N LEU A 73 -14.86 -9.03 -1.17
CA LEU A 73 -15.20 -8.47 -2.48
C LEU A 73 -14.40 -7.19 -2.72
N ALA A 74 -14.20 -6.35 -1.71
CA ALA A 74 -13.30 -5.20 -1.77
C ALA A 74 -11.86 -5.64 -2.08
N ALA A 75 -11.29 -6.60 -1.35
CA ALA A 75 -9.95 -7.14 -1.60
C ALA A 75 -9.78 -7.67 -3.02
N ARG A 76 -10.75 -8.45 -3.51
CA ARG A 76 -10.78 -8.94 -4.90
C ARG A 76 -10.75 -7.80 -5.91
N THR A 77 -11.66 -6.85 -5.75
CA THR A 77 -11.83 -5.74 -6.70
C THR A 77 -10.61 -4.82 -6.72
N ILE A 78 -9.96 -4.63 -5.56
CA ILE A 78 -8.70 -3.89 -5.44
C ILE A 78 -7.56 -4.63 -6.13
N ALA A 79 -7.43 -5.96 -5.96
CA ALA A 79 -6.38 -6.75 -6.61
C ALA A 79 -6.47 -6.69 -8.13
N MET A 80 -7.69 -6.74 -8.67
CA MET A 80 -7.96 -6.64 -10.12
C MET A 80 -7.73 -5.25 -10.71
N GLN A 81 -7.46 -4.21 -9.90
CA GLN A 81 -7.09 -2.90 -10.44
C GLN A 81 -5.70 -2.97 -11.06
N LYS A 82 -5.57 -2.42 -12.27
CA LYS A 82 -4.29 -2.38 -12.99
C LYS A 82 -3.20 -1.73 -12.14
N GLY A 83 -2.15 -2.50 -11.85
CA GLY A 83 -0.98 -2.04 -11.09
C GLY A 83 -1.16 -2.03 -9.56
N SER A 84 -2.24 -2.62 -9.02
CA SER A 84 -2.50 -2.65 -7.58
C SER A 84 -1.34 -3.26 -6.77
N VAL A 85 -1.03 -4.53 -7.03
CA VAL A 85 0.07 -5.25 -6.38
C VAL A 85 1.41 -4.56 -6.64
N GLY A 86 1.69 -4.21 -7.89
CA GLY A 86 2.94 -3.55 -8.30
C GLY A 86 3.19 -2.20 -7.62
N ASN A 87 2.15 -1.37 -7.44
CA ASN A 87 2.26 -0.06 -6.79
C ASN A 87 2.46 -0.18 -5.28
N LEU A 88 1.78 -1.13 -4.62
CA LEU A 88 1.98 -1.43 -3.20
C LEU A 88 3.39 -1.97 -2.93
N LEU A 89 3.91 -2.84 -3.80
CA LEU A 89 5.31 -3.28 -3.73
C LEU A 89 6.28 -2.13 -3.96
N GLY A 90 6.00 -1.28 -4.96
CA GLY A 90 6.80 -0.08 -5.19
C GLY A 90 6.83 0.86 -3.98
N PHE A 91 5.74 0.94 -3.21
CA PHE A 91 5.73 1.69 -1.94
C PHE A 91 6.69 1.11 -0.91
N LEU A 92 6.72 -0.22 -0.77
CA LEU A 92 7.63 -0.92 0.15
C LEU A 92 9.09 -0.78 -0.29
N GLU A 93 9.36 -0.96 -1.58
CA GLU A 93 10.69 -0.86 -2.18
C GLU A 93 11.26 0.56 -2.06
N ASP A 94 10.46 1.58 -2.37
CA ASP A 94 10.88 2.99 -2.24
C ASP A 94 11.24 3.30 -0.77
N SER A 95 10.45 2.78 0.19
CA SER A 95 10.70 2.97 1.63
C SER A 95 11.99 2.28 2.08
N LEU A 96 12.25 1.06 1.58
CA LEU A 96 13.47 0.32 1.86
C LEU A 96 14.71 1.00 1.27
N ALA A 97 14.60 1.51 0.03
CA ALA A 97 15.66 2.26 -0.62
C ALA A 97 15.99 3.56 0.15
N ALA A 98 14.98 4.26 0.66
CA ALA A 98 15.19 5.45 1.50
C ALA A 98 15.89 5.10 2.82
N ALA A 99 15.53 3.98 3.47
CA ALA A 99 16.20 3.50 4.68
C ALA A 99 17.67 3.11 4.41
N GLN A 100 17.96 2.46 3.28
CA GLN A 100 19.31 2.12 2.86
C GLN A 100 20.16 3.37 2.61
N PHE A 101 19.59 4.40 1.98
CA PHE A 101 20.27 5.66 1.73
C PHE A 101 20.69 6.33 3.03
N GLN A 102 19.82 6.33 4.06
CA GLN A 102 20.14 6.90 5.37
C GLN A 102 21.24 6.15 6.13
N GLN A 103 21.37 4.84 5.92
CA GLN A 103 22.40 3.99 6.54
C GLN A 103 23.78 4.13 5.86
N SER A 104 23.85 4.76 4.67
CA SER A 104 25.08 4.82 3.88
C SER A 104 26.09 5.81 4.47
N PRO A 105 27.39 5.46 4.58
CA PRO A 105 28.45 6.38 5.03
C PRO A 105 28.59 7.54 4.03
N GLY A 106 27.98 8.68 4.35
CA GLY A 106 27.90 9.85 3.45
C GLY A 106 26.50 10.48 3.34
N ALA A 107 25.47 9.82 3.88
CA ALA A 107 24.09 10.33 3.87
C ALA A 107 23.95 11.74 4.47
N LEU A 108 24.76 12.08 5.48
CA LEU A 108 24.77 13.41 6.12
C LEU A 108 25.20 14.53 5.17
N LEU A 109 26.07 14.25 4.20
CA LEU A 109 26.55 15.21 3.20
C LEU A 109 25.60 15.34 2.00
N GLN A 110 24.75 14.34 1.75
CA GLN A 110 23.81 14.28 0.62
C GLN A 110 22.33 14.39 1.03
N SER A 111 22.05 14.73 2.29
CA SER A 111 20.69 14.84 2.85
C SER A 111 19.79 15.84 2.10
N GLN A 112 20.37 16.76 1.32
CA GLN A 112 19.62 17.69 0.47
C GLN A 112 19.17 17.10 -0.89
N GLY A 113 19.49 15.83 -1.18
CA GLY A 113 19.25 15.20 -2.49
C GLY A 113 18.53 13.85 -2.46
N ALA A 114 18.07 13.35 -1.30
CA ALA A 114 17.30 12.12 -1.25
C ALA A 114 15.93 12.33 -1.93
N PRO A 115 15.60 11.58 -3.00
CA PRO A 115 14.35 11.80 -3.75
C PRO A 115 13.09 11.41 -2.94
N PHE A 116 13.24 10.63 -1.86
CA PHE A 116 12.14 10.16 -1.03
C PHE A 116 12.53 10.16 0.46
N GLU A 117 11.63 10.62 1.33
CA GLU A 117 11.74 10.37 2.77
C GLU A 117 11.31 8.93 3.08
N PRO A 118 11.97 8.23 4.01
CA PRO A 118 11.54 6.90 4.40
C PRO A 118 10.18 6.97 5.10
N SER A 119 9.21 6.24 4.56
CA SER A 119 7.94 6.03 5.26
C SER A 119 8.15 5.23 6.54
N SER A 120 7.24 5.41 7.51
CA SER A 120 7.31 4.71 8.78
C SER A 120 7.10 3.20 8.62
N ALA A 121 7.64 2.42 9.55
CA ALA A 121 7.43 0.97 9.59
C ALA A 121 5.93 0.58 9.68
N ASP A 122 5.09 1.40 10.34
CA ASP A 122 3.64 1.18 10.36
C ASP A 122 3.01 1.33 8.97
N MET A 123 3.43 2.35 8.20
CA MET A 123 2.96 2.56 6.85
C MET A 123 3.37 1.43 5.90
N MET A 124 4.61 0.96 6.01
CA MET A 124 5.06 -0.23 5.28
C MET A 124 4.23 -1.47 5.67
N ARG A 125 3.98 -1.67 6.97
CA ARG A 125 3.14 -2.78 7.45
C ARG A 125 1.71 -2.70 6.90
N ARG A 126 1.14 -1.50 6.77
CA ARG A 126 -0.19 -1.30 6.16
C ARG A 126 -0.20 -1.71 4.69
N ALA A 127 0.80 -1.32 3.91
CA ALA A 127 0.94 -1.77 2.52
C ALA A 127 1.08 -3.30 2.43
N ALA A 128 1.90 -3.91 3.30
CA ALA A 128 2.04 -5.35 3.38
C ALA A 128 0.73 -6.05 3.76
N ARG A 129 -0.06 -5.49 4.69
CA ARG A 129 -1.38 -6.02 5.07
C ARG A 129 -2.41 -5.90 3.95
N ALA A 130 -2.34 -4.86 3.12
CA ALA A 130 -3.17 -4.76 1.91
C ALA A 130 -2.83 -5.91 0.95
N LEU A 131 -1.54 -6.16 0.71
CA LEU A 131 -1.07 -7.30 -0.10
C LEU A 131 -1.55 -8.63 0.49
N HIS A 132 -1.44 -8.82 1.80
CA HIS A 132 -1.92 -10.01 2.49
C HIS A 132 -3.42 -10.21 2.35
N ALA A 133 -4.24 -9.17 2.54
CA ALA A 133 -5.69 -9.25 2.36
C ALA A 133 -6.07 -9.68 0.93
N MET A 134 -5.35 -9.17 -0.08
CA MET A 134 -5.56 -9.58 -1.46
C MET A 134 -5.08 -11.02 -1.73
N ALA A 135 -3.93 -11.43 -1.19
CA ALA A 135 -3.35 -12.76 -1.40
C ALA A 135 -4.12 -13.90 -0.72
N ARG A 136 -4.93 -13.60 0.30
CA ARG A 136 -5.82 -14.57 0.96
C ARG A 136 -6.90 -15.15 0.04
N LEU A 137 -7.19 -14.49 -1.08
CA LEU A 137 -8.18 -14.93 -2.05
C LEU A 137 -7.48 -15.71 -3.16
N GLU A 138 -7.86 -16.98 -3.33
CA GLU A 138 -7.25 -17.85 -4.33
C GLU A 138 -7.38 -17.29 -5.75
N GLU A 139 -8.48 -16.59 -6.03
CA GLU A 139 -8.76 -16.01 -7.33
C GLU A 139 -7.86 -14.81 -7.66
N ASN A 140 -7.19 -14.23 -6.67
CA ASN A 140 -6.23 -13.14 -6.87
C ASN A 140 -4.81 -13.65 -7.14
N ARG A 141 -4.53 -14.97 -7.00
CA ARG A 141 -3.16 -15.50 -7.12
C ARG A 141 -2.49 -15.15 -8.44
N SER A 142 -3.23 -15.12 -9.55
CA SER A 142 -2.72 -14.71 -10.87
C SER A 142 -2.20 -13.27 -10.90
N GLU A 143 -2.74 -12.39 -10.06
CA GLU A 143 -2.29 -11.00 -9.94
C GLU A 143 -0.92 -10.88 -9.25
N PHE A 144 -0.47 -11.92 -8.55
CA PHE A 144 0.80 -11.95 -7.82
C PHE A 144 1.95 -12.64 -8.58
N THR A 145 1.66 -13.45 -9.60
CA THR A 145 2.65 -14.31 -10.28
C THR A 145 3.87 -13.54 -10.80
N LEU A 146 3.68 -12.34 -11.35
CA LEU A 146 4.79 -11.52 -11.88
C LEU A 146 5.60 -10.80 -10.79
N TYR A 147 5.18 -10.90 -9.53
CA TYR A 147 5.72 -10.13 -8.41
C TYR A 147 6.36 -10.99 -7.32
N GLU A 148 6.32 -12.31 -7.45
CA GLU A 148 6.85 -13.25 -6.45
C GLU A 148 8.34 -13.00 -6.15
N SER A 149 9.17 -12.80 -7.17
CA SER A 149 10.59 -12.46 -6.99
C SER A 149 10.78 -11.18 -6.16
N ARG A 150 9.94 -10.16 -6.38
CA ARG A 150 10.03 -8.88 -5.66
C ARG A 150 9.60 -9.03 -4.21
N LEU A 151 8.56 -9.83 -3.95
CA LEU A 151 8.14 -10.18 -2.59
C LEU A 151 9.26 -10.93 -1.85
N LEU A 152 9.93 -11.87 -2.53
CA LEU A 152 11.06 -12.61 -1.97
C LEU A 152 12.20 -11.66 -1.60
N ASP A 153 12.62 -10.77 -2.52
CA ASP A 153 13.67 -9.77 -2.28
C ASP A 153 13.37 -8.88 -1.06
N LEU A 154 12.10 -8.45 -0.91
CA LEU A 154 11.67 -7.68 0.26
C LEU A 154 11.72 -8.50 1.56
N SER A 155 11.35 -9.79 1.52
CA SER A 155 11.31 -10.66 2.69
C SER A 155 12.69 -10.95 3.26
N VAL A 156 13.69 -11.12 2.40
CA VAL A 156 15.07 -11.48 2.77
C VAL A 156 15.95 -10.27 3.06
N SER A 157 15.45 -9.06 2.84
CA SER A 157 16.23 -7.84 3.05
C SER A 157 16.56 -7.63 4.54
N PRO A 158 17.84 -7.47 4.92
CA PRO A 158 18.23 -7.25 6.31
C PRO A 158 17.82 -5.86 6.85
N LEU A 159 17.48 -4.94 5.95
CA LEU A 159 17.01 -3.60 6.29
C LEU A 159 15.49 -3.55 6.51
N MET A 160 14.77 -4.63 6.17
CA MET A 160 13.34 -4.70 6.34
C MET A 160 12.98 -4.85 7.83
N ASN A 161 11.98 -4.11 8.29
CA ASN A 161 11.45 -4.28 9.63
C ASN A 161 10.84 -5.70 9.80
N SER A 162 11.13 -6.37 10.90
CA SER A 162 10.72 -7.75 11.15
C SER A 162 9.19 -7.96 11.09
N LEU A 163 8.40 -6.99 11.55
CA LEU A 163 6.93 -7.06 11.49
C LEU A 163 6.40 -6.91 10.07
N VAL A 164 7.11 -6.17 9.21
CA VAL A 164 6.75 -6.04 7.80
C VAL A 164 7.16 -7.31 7.06
N SER A 165 8.39 -7.78 7.27
CA SER A 165 8.91 -9.02 6.67
C SER A 165 8.01 -10.22 7.00
N HIS A 166 7.53 -10.37 8.24
CA HIS A 166 6.59 -11.43 8.62
C HIS A 166 5.33 -11.43 7.74
N VAL A 167 4.71 -10.26 7.52
CA VAL A 167 3.50 -10.17 6.69
C VAL A 167 3.80 -10.48 5.23
N ILE A 168 4.99 -10.10 4.73
CA ILE A 168 5.42 -10.45 3.37
C ILE A 168 5.67 -11.96 3.24
N CYS A 169 6.24 -12.60 4.26
CA CYS A 169 6.38 -14.06 4.31
C CYS A 169 5.02 -14.76 4.31
N ASP A 170 4.03 -14.23 5.04
CA ASP A 170 2.66 -14.75 5.02
C ASP A 170 2.04 -14.62 3.61
N VAL A 171 2.28 -13.51 2.91
CA VAL A 171 1.87 -13.32 1.51
C VAL A 171 2.52 -14.37 0.60
N LEU A 172 3.85 -14.54 0.70
CA LEU A 172 4.62 -15.53 -0.06
C LEU A 172 4.11 -16.95 0.17
N PHE A 173 3.78 -17.28 1.42
CA PHE A 173 3.20 -18.58 1.78
C PHE A 173 1.83 -18.81 1.13
N LEU A 174 0.95 -17.81 1.14
CA LEU A 174 -0.39 -17.90 0.54
C LEU A 174 -0.32 -18.08 -0.99
N ILE A 175 0.62 -17.42 -1.66
CA ILE A 175 0.77 -17.55 -3.12
C ILE A 175 1.55 -18.82 -3.50
N GLY A 176 2.45 -19.30 -2.64
CA GLY A 176 3.29 -20.48 -2.87
C GLY A 176 2.62 -21.83 -2.59
N GLN A 177 1.49 -21.89 -1.87
CA GLN A 177 0.65 -23.09 -1.73
C GLN A 177 -0.17 -23.42 -2.99
N SER A 178 0.37 -23.15 -4.17
CA SER A 178 -0.30 -23.34 -5.47
C SER A 178 0.27 -24.55 -6.21
#